data_AF-A0A532EFY7-F1
#
_entry.id   AF-A0A532EFY7-F1
#
_cell.length_a   1.000
_cell.length_b   1.000
_cell.length_c   1.000
_cell.angle_alpha   90.00
_cell.angle_beta   90.00
_cell.angle_gamma   90.00
#
_symmetry.space_group_name_H-M   'P 1'
#
loop_
_entity.id
_entity.type
_entity.pdbx_description
1 polymer ?
#
loop_
_entity_poly.entity_id
_entity_poly.type
_entity_poly.pdbx_seq_one_letter_code
_entity_poly.pdbx_strand_id
1 'polypeptide(L)' 'MITAALFLSKFVGDCPWIHLDIASTDWSERERAYLPKGPTGIGTRLLIQFLLDRTLP' A
#
# COMPACT_ATOMS: atom_id res chain seq x y z
N MET A 1 -4.09 9.13 6.75
CA MET A 1 -5.18 9.86 7.46
C MET A 1 -5.88 8.94 8.47
N ILE A 2 -6.10 9.35 9.73
CA ILE A 2 -6.68 8.45 10.77
C ILE A 2 -8.22 8.38 10.68
N THR A 3 -8.89 9.52 10.51
CA THR A 3 -10.35 9.60 10.43
C THR A 3 -10.92 8.88 9.20
N ALA A 4 -10.23 8.97 8.05
CA ALA A 4 -10.61 8.24 6.84
C ALA A 4 -10.52 6.72 7.03
N ALA A 5 -9.44 6.21 7.63
CA ALA A 5 -9.30 4.80 7.96
C ALA A 5 -10.40 4.32 8.93
N LEU A 6 -10.74 5.14 9.94
CA LEU A 6 -11.82 4.84 10.88
C LEU A 6 -13.21 4.84 10.21
N PHE A 7 -13.43 5.68 9.20
CA PHE A 7 -14.65 5.64 8.40
C PHE A 7 -14.75 4.32 7.64
N LEU A 8 -13.69 3.92 6.93
CA LEU A 8 -13.64 2.66 6.19
C LEU A 8 -13.84 1.44 7.10
N SER A 9 -13.29 1.47 8.33
CA SER A 9 -13.40 0.38 9.28
C SER A 9 -14.84 0.08 9.74
N LYS A 10 -15.80 0.97 9.47
CA LYS A 10 -17.24 0.71 9.75
C LYS A 10 -17.88 -0.25 8.75
N PHE A 11 -17.20 -0.55 7.63
CA PHE A 11 -17.76 -1.33 6.52
C PHE A 11 -17.10 -2.72 6.34
N VAL A 12 -16.13 -3.09 7.18
CA VAL A 12 -15.34 -4.32 6.99
C VAL A 12 -15.90 -5.55 7.70
N GLY A 13 -16.88 -5.38 8.59
CA GLY A 13 -17.49 -6.47 9.35
C GLY A 13 -16.47 -7.27 10.16
N ASP A 14 -16.59 -8.60 10.12
CA ASP A 14 -15.69 -9.53 10.83
C ASP A 14 -14.44 -9.91 10.02
N CYS A 15 -14.21 -9.28 8.87
CA CYS A 15 -13.08 -9.60 8.00
C CYS A 15 -11.75 -9.09 8.60
N PRO A 16 -10.70 -9.93 8.71
CA PRO A 16 -9.35 -9.46 9.01
C PRO A 16 -8.91 -8.46 7.93
N TRP A 17 -8.69 -7.20 8.32
CA TRP A 17 -8.53 -6.10 7.38
C TRP A 17 -7.38 -5.16 7.72
N ILE A 18 -6.81 -4.56 6.68
CA ILE A 18 -5.81 -3.50 6.76
C ILE A 18 -6.11 -2.42 5.71
N HIS A 19 -5.88 -1.16 6.07
CA HIS A 19 -5.87 -0.02 5.16
C HIS A 19 -4.45 0.51 4.97
N LEU A 20 -4.01 0.60 3.72
CA LEU A 20 -2.75 1.23 3.35
C LEU A 20 -3.05 2.48 2.53
N ASP A 21 -2.87 3.65 3.14
CA ASP A 21 -3.02 4.95 2.51
C ASP A 21 -1.70 5.32 1.79
N ILE A 22 -1.69 5.21 0.46
CA ILE A 22 -0.48 5.41 -0.37
C ILE A 22 -0.49 6.73 -1.14
N ALA A 23 -1.44 7.63 -0.87
CA ALA A 23 -1.64 8.85 -1.66
C ALA A 23 -0.37 9.70 -1.75
N SER A 24 0.38 9.88 -0.66
CA SER A 24 1.63 10.67 -0.68
C SER A 24 2.82 9.99 -1.34
N THR A 25 2.67 8.72 -1.75
CA THR A 25 3.74 7.92 -2.36
C THR A 25 3.46 7.61 -3.82
N ASP A 26 2.31 8.00 -4.36
CA ASP A 26 1.84 7.64 -5.70
C ASP A 26 2.73 8.20 -6.83
N TRP A 27 3.38 9.34 -6.58
CA TRP A 27 4.19 10.07 -7.55
C TRP A 27 5.57 10.47 -7.01
N SER A 28 6.60 10.32 -7.83
CA SER A 28 7.94 10.84 -7.56
C SER A 28 8.22 12.07 -8.42
N GLU A 29 8.49 13.19 -7.76
CA GLU A 29 8.89 14.44 -8.45
C GLU A 29 10.31 14.41 -9.00
N ARG A 30 11.12 13.44 -8.57
CA ARG A 30 12.53 13.32 -8.91
C ARG A 30 12.89 11.88 -9.20
N GLU A 31 13.84 11.70 -10.10
CA GLU A 31 14.43 10.39 -10.34
C GLU A 31 15.29 9.94 -9.14
N ARG A 32 15.23 8.65 -8.83
CA ARG A 32 16.03 7.94 -7.82
C ARG A 32 16.63 6.69 -8.47
N ALA A 33 17.66 6.12 -7.84
CA ALA A 33 18.42 4.98 -8.39
C ALA A 33 17.57 3.79 -8.89
N TYR A 34 16.44 3.50 -8.26
CA TYR A 34 15.54 2.39 -8.63
C TYR A 34 14.13 2.85 -9.02
N LEU A 35 13.92 4.16 -9.17
CA LEU A 35 12.59 4.75 -9.35
C LEU A 35 12.68 5.97 -10.30
N PRO A 36 12.08 5.91 -11.50
CA PRO A 36 12.04 7.06 -12.39
C PRO A 36 11.15 8.17 -11.81
N LYS A 37 11.28 9.40 -12.34
CA LYS A 37 10.29 10.46 -12.12
C LYS A 37 8.94 10.01 -12.68
N GLY A 38 7.86 10.25 -11.94
CA GLY A 38 6.50 9.87 -12.34
C GLY A 38 5.83 8.89 -11.37
N PRO A 39 4.87 8.07 -11.82
CA PRO A 39 4.12 7.17 -10.96
C PRO A 39 5.02 6.09 -10.36
N THR A 40 4.92 5.84 -9.06
CA THR A 40 5.94 5.06 -8.34
C THR A 40 5.66 3.57 -8.23
N GLY A 41 4.39 3.16 -8.28
CA GLY A 41 3.98 1.78 -7.98
C GLY A 41 4.28 1.31 -6.55
N ILE A 42 4.56 2.23 -5.61
CA ILE A 42 4.79 1.91 -4.20
C ILE A 42 3.59 1.12 -3.64
N GLY A 43 3.89 0.06 -2.89
CA GLY A 43 2.92 -0.91 -2.39
C GLY A 43 2.94 -2.24 -3.15
N THR A 44 3.28 -2.23 -4.45
CA THR A 44 3.24 -3.47 -5.28
C THR A 44 4.18 -4.55 -4.76
N ARG A 45 5.47 -4.22 -4.56
CA ARG A 45 6.46 -5.18 -4.03
C ARG A 45 6.13 -5.64 -2.60
N LEU A 46 5.55 -4.77 -1.79
CA LEU A 46 5.13 -5.09 -0.42
C LEU A 46 4.03 -6.17 -0.45
N LEU A 47 2.99 -5.99 -1.27
CA LEU A 47 1.91 -6.95 -1.38
C LEU A 47 2.37 -8.28 -1.97
N ILE A 48 3.23 -8.25 -3.00
CA ILE A 48 3.85 -9.46 -3.56
C ILE A 48 4.63 -10.19 -2.48
N GLN A 49 5.51 -9.50 -1.74
CA GLN A 49 6.30 -10.14 -0.68
C GLN A 49 5.43 -10.72 0.42
N PHE A 50 4.41 -10.00 0.87
CA PHE A 50 3.45 -10.48 1.86
C PHE A 50 2.75 -11.79 1.43
N LEU A 51 2.39 -11.89 0.15
CA LEU A 51 1.80 -13.12 -0.40
C LEU A 51 2.83 -14.25 -0.48
N LEU A 52 4.05 -13.96 -0.91
CA LEU A 52 5.14 -14.95 -0.95
C LEU A 52 5.44 -15.50 0.44
N ASP A 53 5.59 -14.63 1.46
CA ASP A 53 5.86 -15.03 2.85
C ASP A 53 4.74 -15.91 3.45
N ARG A 54 3.52 -15.83 2.90
CA ARG A 54 2.38 -16.65 3.34
C ARG A 54 2.17 -17.93 2.55
N THR A 55 2.76 -18.04 1.36
CA THR A 55 2.49 -19.15 0.43
C THR A 55 3.70 -20.02 0.17
N LEU A 56 4.91 -19.49 0.36
CA LEU A 56 6.13 -20.27 0.25
C LEU A 56 6.39 -21.03 1.56
N PRO A 57 6.89 -22.28 1.48
CA PRO A 57 7.23 -23.10 2.64
C PRO A 57 8.42 -22.57 3.43
#